data_AF-A0A820M6N2-F1
#
_entry.id   AF-A0A820M6N2-F1
#
_cell.length_a   1.000
_cell.length_b   1.000
_cell.length_c   1.000
_cell.angle_alpha   90.00
_cell.angle_beta   90.00
_cell.angle_gamma   90.00
#
_symmetry.space_group_name_H-M   'P 1'
#
loop_
_entity.id
_entity.type
_entity.pdbx_description
1 polymer ?
#
loop_
_entity_poly.entity_id
_entity_poly.type
_entity_poly.pdbx_seq_one_letter_code
_entity_poly.pdbx_strand_id
1 'polypeptide(L)' 'MSLTYLPSDHPNLAPIYKAIGNTHLNQNDCIHALENYEKAMGLLEKDTLEFTVDLVTDLQTGIDKAKKLLESNQ' A
#
# COMPACT_ATOMS: atom_id res chain seq x y z
N MET A 1 -15.16 27.88 14.58
CA MET A 1 -14.06 27.25 13.81
C MET A 1 -14.15 25.75 14.02
N SER A 2 -14.80 25.06 13.10
CA SER A 2 -14.82 23.60 13.11
C SER A 2 -13.50 23.14 12.52
N LEU A 3 -12.64 22.52 13.32
CA LEU A 3 -11.46 21.80 12.84
C LEU A 3 -11.98 20.67 11.96
N THR A 4 -12.02 20.91 10.65
CA THR A 4 -12.35 19.91 9.65
C THR A 4 -11.26 18.85 9.72
N TYR A 5 -11.55 17.78 10.47
CA TYR A 5 -10.85 16.53 10.43
C TYR A 5 -10.84 16.10 8.96
N LEU A 6 -9.72 16.28 8.25
CA LEU A 6 -9.52 15.65 6.95
C LEU A 6 -9.81 14.17 7.20
N PRO A 7 -10.83 13.57 6.56
CA PRO A 7 -11.11 12.17 6.79
C PRO A 7 -9.82 11.43 6.45
N SER A 8 -9.24 10.79 7.46
CA SER A 8 -7.99 10.01 7.40
C SER A 8 -8.10 8.77 6.50
N ASP A 9 -9.15 8.72 5.69
CA ASP A 9 -9.55 7.68 4.74
C ASP A 9 -9.61 8.22 3.31
N HIS A 10 -9.00 9.38 3.00
CA HIS A 10 -8.96 9.83 1.61
C HIS A 10 -8.14 8.84 0.75
N PRO A 11 -8.65 8.42 -0.42
CA PRO A 11 -8.01 7.40 -1.26
C PRO A 11 -6.65 7.86 -1.82
N ASN A 12 -6.37 9.17 -1.75
CA ASN A 12 -5.05 9.76 -2.01
C ASN A 12 -3.96 9.31 -1.04
N LEU A 13 -4.28 8.62 0.06
CA LEU A 13 -3.29 8.05 0.98
C LEU A 13 -2.74 6.71 0.48
N ALA A 14 -3.48 5.96 -0.35
CA ALA A 14 -3.01 4.66 -0.86
C ALA A 14 -1.69 4.75 -1.67
N PRO A 15 -1.48 5.75 -2.55
CA PRO A 15 -0.18 5.97 -3.20
C PRO A 15 0.97 6.25 -2.22
N ILE A 16 0.68 6.90 -1.08
CA ILE A 16 1.67 7.20 -0.05
C ILE A 16 2.11 5.91 0.64
N TYR A 17 1.15 5.09 1.07
CA TYR A 17 1.45 3.77 1.66
C TYR A 17 2.18 2.86 0.67
N LYS A 18 1.84 2.90 -0.64
CA LYS A 18 2.62 2.22 -1.69
C LYS A 18 4.07 2.68 -1.70
N ALA A 19 4.33 3.99 -1.67
CA ALA A 19 5.69 4.53 -1.70
C ALA A 19 6.49 4.13 -0.44
N ILE A 20 5.83 4.09 0.72
CA ILE A 20 6.43 3.58 1.96
C ILE A 20 6.76 2.09 1.82
N GLY A 21 5.83 1.27 1.33
CA GLY A 21 6.04 -0.15 1.08
C GLY A 21 7.21 -0.41 0.13
N ASN A 22 7.32 0.36 -0.97
CA ASN A 22 8.46 0.30 -1.89
C ASN A 22 9.80 0.66 -1.21
N THR A 23 9.79 1.63 -0.29
CA THR A 23 10.99 2.03 0.46
C THR A 23 11.47 0.90 1.36
N HIS A 24 10.56 0.24 2.09
CA HIS A 24 10.88 -0.93 2.90
C HIS A 24 11.32 -2.13 2.04
N LEU A 25 10.67 -2.37 0.89
CA LEU A 25 11.06 -3.40 -0.05
C LEU A 25 12.51 -3.22 -0.52
N ASN A 26 12.89 -1.98 -0.84
CA ASN A 26 14.27 -1.64 -1.20
C ASN A 26 15.26 -1.84 -0.04
N GLN A 27 14.79 -1.77 1.20
CA GLN A 27 15.57 -2.05 2.41
C GLN A 27 15.60 -3.55 2.78
N ASN A 28 15.05 -4.44 1.93
CA ASN A 28 14.83 -5.88 2.22
C ASN A 28 13.91 -6.14 3.44
N ASP A 29 13.24 -5.11 3.91
CA ASP A 29 12.30 -5.17 5.03
C ASP A 29 10.91 -5.57 4.52
N CYS A 30 10.80 -6.85 4.14
CA CYS A 30 9.61 -7.38 3.49
C CYS A 30 8.38 -7.36 4.43
N ILE A 31 8.58 -7.43 5.75
CA ILE A 31 7.50 -7.41 6.73
C ILE A 31 6.82 -6.04 6.71
N HIS A 32 7.56 -4.95 6.92
CA HIS A 32 6.98 -3.61 6.89
C HIS A 32 6.53 -3.21 5.47
N ALA A 33 7.16 -3.74 4.42
CA ALA A 33 6.68 -3.54 3.05
C ALA A 33 5.25 -4.09 2.86
N LEU A 34 5.02 -5.34 3.28
CA LEU A 34 3.72 -6.01 3.18
C LEU A 34 2.64 -5.28 4.00
N GLU A 35 2.93 -4.92 5.25
CA GLU A 35 1.98 -4.18 6.10
C GLU A 35 1.52 -2.86 5.45
N ASN A 36 2.43 -2.14 4.79
CA ASN A 36 2.09 -0.89 4.11
C ASN A 36 1.30 -1.12 2.83
N TYR A 37 1.62 -2.15 2.04
CA TYR A 37 0.82 -2.50 0.87
C TYR A 37 -0.60 -2.96 1.23
N GLU A 38 -0.76 -3.72 2.30
CA GLU A 38 -2.07 -4.14 2.81
C GLU A 38 -2.90 -2.95 3.31
N LYS A 39 -2.28 -1.99 4.00
CA LYS A 39 -2.95 -0.72 4.37
C LYS A 39 -3.40 0.06 3.13
N ALA A 40 -2.56 0.13 2.10
CA ALA A 40 -2.93 0.78 0.85
C ALA A 40 -4.13 0.09 0.18
N MET A 41 -4.16 -1.26 0.17
CA MET A 41 -5.29 -2.02 -0.36
C MET A 41 -6.57 -1.82 0.46
N GLY A 42 -6.48 -1.82 1.80
CA GLY A 42 -7.65 -1.60 2.65
C GLY A 42 -8.31 -0.23 2.45
N LEU A 43 -7.52 0.79 2.09
CA LEU A 43 -8.05 2.11 1.71
C LEU A 43 -8.75 2.07 0.34
N LEU A 44 -8.22 1.29 -0.62
CA LEU A 44 -8.78 1.14 -1.95
C LEU A 44 -10.02 0.23 -1.99
N GLU A 45 -10.14 -0.73 -1.09
CA GLU A 45 -11.33 -1.58 -0.98
C GLU A 45 -12.49 -0.82 -0.33
N LYS A 46 -12.17 0.11 0.59
CA LYS A 46 -13.15 0.94 1.29
C LYS A 46 -13.70 2.06 0.41
N ASP A 47 -12.86 2.69 -0.39
CA ASP A 47 -13.29 3.66 -1.39
C ASP A 47 -13.67 2.92 -2.66
N THR A 48 -14.96 2.78 -2.94
CA THR A 48 -15.52 2.17 -4.16
C THR A 48 -15.23 3.07 -5.38
N LEU A 49 -13.96 3.36 -5.65
CA LEU A 49 -13.52 4.27 -6.70
C LEU A 49 -13.10 3.46 -7.93
N GLU A 50 -13.91 3.59 -8.98
CA GLU A 50 -13.80 2.97 -10.31
C GLU A 50 -12.58 3.45 -11.13
N PHE A 51 -11.51 3.95 -10.49
CA PHE A 51 -10.38 4.63 -11.15
C PHE A 51 -8.99 4.11 -10.75
N THR A 52 -8.87 2.96 -10.09
CA THR A 52 -7.59 2.53 -9.47
C THR A 52 -7.05 1.19 -9.96
N VAL A 53 -7.44 0.71 -11.14
CA VAL A 53 -6.91 -0.56 -11.70
C VAL A 53 -5.38 -0.56 -11.71
N ASP A 54 -4.75 0.54 -12.15
CA ASP A 54 -3.30 0.68 -12.21
C ASP A 54 -2.64 0.61 -10.81
N LEU A 55 -3.21 1.31 -9.82
CA LEU A 55 -2.66 1.33 -8.47
C LEU A 55 -2.82 -0.03 -7.76
N VAL A 56 -3.95 -0.71 -7.98
CA VAL A 56 -4.19 -2.06 -7.46
C VAL A 56 -3.20 -3.04 -8.09
N THR A 57 -2.96 -2.98 -9.40
CA THR A 57 -1.96 -3.84 -10.06
C THR A 57 -0.54 -3.57 -9.57
N ASP A 58 -0.19 -2.31 -9.31
CA ASP A 58 1.11 -1.93 -8.74
C ASP A 58 1.29 -2.51 -7.34
N LEU A 59 0.27 -2.37 -6.48
CA LEU A 59 0.28 -2.90 -5.11
C LEU A 59 0.39 -4.43 -5.12
N GLN A 60 -0.39 -5.10 -5.98
CA GLN A 60 -0.33 -6.56 -6.14
C GLN A 60 1.09 -7.01 -6.53
N THR A 61 1.68 -6.33 -7.51
CA THR A 61 3.07 -6.60 -7.95
C THR A 61 4.08 -6.37 -6.82
N GLY A 62 3.90 -5.32 -6.01
CA GLY A 62 4.74 -5.04 -4.84
C GLY A 62 4.64 -6.15 -3.79
N ILE A 63 3.43 -6.60 -3.49
CA ILE A 63 3.14 -7.69 -2.54
C ILE A 63 3.77 -9.00 -3.03
N ASP A 64 3.60 -9.35 -4.31
CA ASP A 64 4.16 -10.58 -4.87
C ASP A 64 5.69 -10.58 -4.82
N LYS A 65 6.32 -9.42 -5.11
CA LYS A 65 7.77 -9.26 -4.96
C LYS A 65 8.21 -9.42 -3.51
N ALA A 66 7.52 -8.78 -2.57
CA ALA A 66 7.83 -8.86 -1.15
C ALA A 66 7.72 -10.30 -0.62
N LYS A 67 6.65 -11.02 -1.00
CA LYS A 67 6.46 -12.44 -0.64
C LYS A 67 7.55 -13.32 -1.22
N LYS A 68 7.87 -13.14 -2.51
CA LYS A 68 8.94 -13.91 -3.17
C LYS A 68 10.31 -13.68 -2.52
N LEU A 69 10.63 -12.44 -2.15
CA LEU A 69 11.88 -12.11 -1.44
C LEU A 69 11.92 -12.73 -0.04
N LEU A 70 10.78 -12.74 0.67
CA LEU A 70 10.66 -13.38 1.97
C LEU A 70 10.87 -14.90 1.88
N GLU A 71 10.26 -15.56 0.89
CA GLU A 71 10.42 -16.99 0.62
C GLU A 71 11.83 -17.36 0.12
N SER A 72 12.49 -16.45 -0.62
CA SER A 72 13.85 -16.68 -1.13
C SER A 72 14.94 -16.54 -0.06
N ASN A 73 14.59 -15.98 1.11
CA ASN A 73 15.49 -15.78 2.25
C ASN A 73 15.31 -16.85 3.35
N GLN A 74 14.53 -17.91 3.10
CA GLN A 74 14.39 -19.10 3.95
C GLN A 74 15.19 -20.28 3.40
#